data_AF-A0A2E5S6T9-F1
#
_entry.id   AF-A0A2E5S6T9-F1
#
_cell.length_a   1.000
_cell.length_b   1.000
_cell.length_c   1.000
_cell.angle_alpha   90.00
_cell.angle_beta   90.00
_cell.angle_gamma   90.00
#
_symmetry.space_group_name_H-M   'P 1'
#
loop_
_entity.id
_entity.type
_entity.pdbx_description
1 polymer ?
#
loop_
_entity_poly.entity_id
_entity_poly.type
_entity_poly.pdbx_seq_one_letter_code
_entity_poly.pdbx_strand_id
1 'polypeptide(L)'
;MNFFSSSGSGGIPEMHRKRSSKKKPATGSSIDFTVGADDGSAARKRQPSPEPTPAPQSREAGIRKAARLILALGPDQAADVLRELSEDEVQRIALEITRIPALTSEERRHILESFHQELDSEQTLSGKESLKEILHRSLGEDRAREFLERLEERDARKDFEFLEQIEAPLLASVLQQEHPQIAAVTLSQIKPQVAASVFKNLEEDFRLDVALRIAQTTRIHPDAITRVGKVLREKFEKRKEEFYAVTGGAETLAGILNHMDRGLEENLLTDLHDKDPELMQNVRERLYTFEELLNLHPKEMRLMLSRIDDDLMLASALRGAGDEMRRHFFNALSQNRAADVMDEIDNRGPVSVREINEARTYILTVARRMDEEGRIIIKKEKDDYI
;
A
#
# COMPACT_ATOMS: atom_id res chain seq x y z
N MET A 1 47.62 37.29 19.87
CA MET A 1 48.09 36.31 18.87
C MET A 1 47.08 36.32 17.75
N ASN A 2 47.24 37.07 16.65
CA ASN A 2 48.17 36.82 15.52
C ASN A 2 48.03 35.37 15.01
N PHE A 3 47.79 35.02 13.76
CA PHE A 3 47.81 35.65 12.42
C PHE A 3 47.50 34.44 11.47
N PHE A 4 46.71 34.44 10.37
CA PHE A 4 46.94 34.90 8.98
C PHE A 4 45.79 34.22 8.17
N SER A 5 44.83 34.89 7.51
CA SER A 5 44.84 35.36 6.09
C SER A 5 45.67 34.49 5.13
N SER A 6 45.23 34.07 3.94
CA SER A 6 44.90 34.89 2.76
C SER A 6 44.63 33.91 1.59
N SER A 7 43.50 34.03 0.87
CA SER A 7 43.38 34.57 -0.51
C SER A 7 44.27 33.95 -1.61
N GLY A 8 43.65 33.61 -2.75
CA GLY A 8 44.38 33.31 -3.99
C GLY A 8 43.49 32.81 -5.14
N SER A 9 42.90 33.74 -5.88
CA SER A 9 42.20 33.57 -7.15
C SER A 9 43.13 33.20 -8.32
N GLY A 10 42.58 32.49 -9.33
CA GLY A 10 42.89 32.74 -10.73
C GLY A 10 43.40 31.55 -11.57
N GLY A 11 42.79 31.36 -12.75
CA GLY A 11 43.46 30.79 -13.91
C GLY A 11 42.79 29.58 -14.57
N ILE A 12 42.02 29.82 -15.64
CA ILE A 12 41.81 28.88 -16.76
C ILE A 12 42.89 29.23 -17.81
N PRO A 13 43.56 28.28 -18.51
CA PRO A 13 43.10 27.84 -19.84
C PRO A 13 43.43 26.38 -20.26
N GLU A 14 42.42 25.76 -20.90
CA GLU A 14 42.45 25.05 -22.21
C GLU A 14 43.26 23.76 -22.53
N MET A 15 42.56 22.91 -23.31
CA MET A 15 42.98 21.88 -24.30
C MET A 15 43.49 20.49 -23.84
N HIS A 16 42.71 19.43 -24.12
CA HIS A 16 42.91 18.57 -25.31
C HIS A 16 41.88 17.42 -25.46
N ARG A 17 41.16 17.46 -26.59
CA ARG A 17 40.70 16.38 -27.50
C ARG A 17 40.53 14.93 -26.98
N LYS A 18 39.34 14.36 -27.25
CA LYS A 18 39.07 13.25 -28.22
C LYS A 18 37.56 12.96 -28.26
N ARG A 19 36.83 13.40 -29.29
CA ARG A 19 36.33 12.60 -30.43
C ARG A 19 35.75 11.22 -30.05
N SER A 20 34.44 11.05 -30.18
CA SER A 20 33.87 10.16 -31.21
C SER A 20 32.36 10.37 -31.35
N SER A 21 31.88 10.07 -32.56
CA SER A 21 30.74 10.67 -33.24
C SER A 21 29.45 9.87 -33.10
N LYS A 22 28.34 10.60 -32.88
CA LYS A 22 26.97 10.18 -33.21
C LYS A 22 26.84 9.86 -34.70
N LYS A 23 26.15 8.78 -35.05
CA LYS A 23 25.57 8.55 -36.38
C LYS A 23 24.05 8.38 -36.25
N LYS A 24 23.31 9.22 -36.99
CA LYS A 24 21.86 9.18 -37.21
C LYS A 24 21.53 8.37 -38.50
N PRO A 25 20.25 8.08 -38.80
CA PRO A 25 19.80 6.86 -39.48
C PRO A 25 19.19 7.10 -40.89
N ALA A 26 18.41 6.10 -41.35
CA ALA A 26 17.58 5.98 -42.56
C ALA A 26 18.34 5.38 -43.76
N THR A 27 17.81 4.46 -44.58
CA THR A 27 16.48 4.28 -45.21
C THR A 27 16.41 2.87 -45.84
N GLY A 28 15.21 2.33 -46.12
CA GLY A 28 15.06 1.38 -47.23
C GLY A 28 14.00 0.29 -47.04
N SER A 29 12.79 0.57 -47.53
CA SER A 29 11.72 -0.40 -47.76
C SER A 29 12.05 -1.31 -48.95
N SER A 30 11.75 -2.60 -48.86
CA SER A 30 11.33 -3.40 -50.02
C SER A 30 10.29 -4.43 -49.58
N ILE A 31 9.13 -4.32 -50.21
CA ILE A 31 7.99 -5.23 -50.14
C ILE A 31 8.32 -6.45 -50.98
N ASP A 32 8.02 -7.66 -50.49
CA ASP A 32 7.78 -8.81 -51.35
C ASP A 32 6.58 -9.61 -50.87
N PHE A 33 5.65 -9.79 -51.81
CA PHE A 33 4.44 -10.59 -51.73
C PHE A 33 4.80 -12.05 -52.01
N THR A 34 4.32 -12.99 -51.19
CA THR A 34 3.90 -14.30 -51.70
C THR A 34 2.90 -14.95 -50.75
N VAL A 35 1.79 -15.34 -51.35
CA VAL A 35 0.63 -16.02 -50.75
C VAL A 35 0.92 -17.51 -50.70
N GLY A 36 0.57 -18.17 -49.58
CA GLY A 36 0.68 -19.62 -49.42
C GLY A 36 -0.11 -20.12 -48.21
N ALA A 37 -1.33 -20.56 -48.52
CA ALA A 37 -2.34 -21.33 -47.79
C ALA A 37 -1.96 -22.12 -46.51
N ASP A 38 -2.91 -22.11 -45.57
CA ASP A 38 -3.46 -23.22 -44.76
C ASP A 38 -2.52 -24.37 -44.34
N ASP A 39 -2.38 -24.58 -43.02
CA ASP A 39 -3.10 -25.67 -42.31
C ASP A 39 -2.56 -25.90 -40.89
N GLY A 40 -3.48 -26.07 -39.93
CA GLY A 40 -3.30 -26.97 -38.79
C GLY A 40 -2.44 -26.51 -37.60
N SER A 41 -3.01 -25.67 -36.71
CA SER A 41 -2.52 -25.51 -35.33
C SER A 41 -2.78 -26.78 -34.51
N ALA A 42 -1.83 -27.71 -34.51
CA ALA A 42 -1.76 -28.82 -33.57
C ALA A 42 -0.78 -28.48 -32.44
N ALA A 43 -1.29 -28.46 -31.21
CA ALA A 43 -0.57 -28.18 -29.99
C ALA A 43 0.69 -29.07 -29.81
N ARG A 44 1.88 -28.47 -29.98
CA ARG A 44 3.13 -29.09 -29.52
C ARG A 44 3.26 -28.89 -28.00
N LYS A 45 3.07 -29.98 -27.25
CA LYS A 45 3.52 -30.12 -25.87
C LYS A 45 5.01 -29.74 -25.80
N ARG A 46 5.35 -28.73 -25.00
CA ARG A 46 6.74 -28.39 -24.66
C ARG A 46 7.32 -29.58 -23.88
N GLN A 47 8.25 -30.32 -24.50
CA GLN A 47 9.14 -31.20 -23.75
C GLN A 47 10.05 -30.33 -22.87
N PRO A 48 10.32 -30.70 -21.61
CA PRO A 48 11.36 -30.04 -20.84
C PRO A 48 12.72 -30.32 -21.50
N SER A 49 13.50 -29.26 -21.71
CA SER A 49 14.88 -29.34 -22.17
C SER A 49 15.69 -30.25 -21.23
N PRO A 50 16.61 -31.09 -21.74
CA PRO A 50 17.48 -31.89 -20.88
C PRO A 50 18.38 -30.96 -20.05
N GLU A 51 18.45 -31.23 -18.74
CA GLU A 51 19.37 -30.55 -17.82
C GLU A 51 20.81 -30.63 -18.35
N PRO A 52 21.63 -29.58 -18.13
CA PRO A 52 23.01 -29.57 -18.60
C PRO A 52 23.78 -30.68 -17.88
N THR A 53 24.22 -31.69 -18.62
CA THR A 53 25.11 -32.73 -18.07
C THR A 53 26.39 -32.07 -17.57
N PRO A 54 26.74 -32.21 -16.28
CA PRO A 54 27.91 -31.54 -15.73
C PRO A 54 29.18 -32.11 -16.38
N ALA A 55 30.11 -31.22 -16.76
CA ALA A 55 31.33 -31.56 -17.52
C ALA A 55 32.12 -32.72 -16.87
N PRO A 56 32.81 -33.58 -17.63
CA PRO A 56 33.44 -34.81 -17.12
C PRO A 56 34.35 -34.62 -15.88
N GLN A 57 35.02 -33.47 -15.76
CA GLN A 57 35.86 -33.11 -14.61
C GLN A 57 35.07 -32.87 -13.31
N SER A 58 33.83 -32.40 -13.40
CA SER A 58 32.95 -32.16 -12.23
C SER A 58 32.31 -33.45 -11.71
N ARG A 59 32.07 -34.44 -12.60
CA ARG A 59 31.55 -35.75 -12.21
C ARG A 59 32.60 -36.58 -11.49
N GLU A 60 33.86 -36.54 -11.94
CA GLU A 60 34.99 -37.17 -11.24
C GLU A 60 35.26 -36.52 -9.87
N ALA A 61 35.09 -35.20 -9.76
CA ALA A 61 35.17 -34.49 -8.48
C ALA A 61 34.04 -34.91 -7.52
N GLY A 62 32.82 -35.13 -8.02
CA GLY A 62 31.68 -35.62 -7.25
C GLY A 62 31.88 -37.04 -6.72
N ILE A 63 32.36 -37.97 -7.56
CA ILE A 63 32.62 -39.36 -7.15
C ILE A 63 33.70 -39.41 -6.06
N ARG A 64 34.75 -38.58 -6.19
CA ARG A 64 35.81 -38.49 -5.18
C ARG A 64 35.30 -37.93 -3.85
N LYS A 65 34.39 -36.95 -3.89
CA LYS A 65 33.75 -36.37 -2.71
C LYS A 65 32.86 -37.40 -2.01
N ALA A 66 32.07 -38.17 -2.76
CA ALA A 66 31.26 -39.27 -2.25
C ALA A 66 32.12 -40.36 -1.58
N ALA A 67 33.21 -40.78 -2.23
CA ALA A 67 34.14 -41.76 -1.65
C ALA A 67 34.75 -41.31 -0.31
N ARG A 68 35.10 -40.03 -0.18
CA ARG A 68 35.59 -39.44 1.08
C ARG A 68 34.52 -39.40 2.16
N LEU A 69 33.27 -39.10 1.80
CA LEU A 69 32.14 -39.09 2.72
C LEU A 69 31.83 -40.50 3.24
N ILE A 70 31.77 -41.50 2.34
CA ILE A 70 31.57 -42.91 2.70
C ILE A 70 32.65 -43.40 3.67
N LEU A 71 33.92 -43.03 3.45
CA LEU A 71 35.00 -43.31 4.40
C LEU A 71 34.86 -42.58 5.74
N ALA A 72 34.32 -41.36 5.73
CA ALA A 72 34.13 -40.56 6.95
C ALA A 72 32.97 -41.08 7.83
N LEU A 73 31.93 -41.65 7.22
CA LEU A 73 30.76 -42.25 7.89
C LEU A 73 31.11 -43.53 8.67
N GLY A 74 32.16 -44.24 8.26
CA GLY A 74 32.56 -45.52 8.86
C GLY A 74 31.77 -46.72 8.33
N PRO A 75 32.21 -47.95 8.65
CA PRO A 75 31.81 -49.16 7.93
C PRO A 75 30.33 -49.50 8.05
N ASP A 76 29.71 -49.29 9.21
CA ASP A 76 28.30 -49.65 9.44
C ASP A 76 27.37 -48.74 8.64
N GLN A 77 27.55 -47.42 8.75
CA GLN A 77 26.73 -46.42 8.08
C GLN A 77 27.00 -46.37 6.57
N ALA A 78 28.26 -46.57 6.15
CA ALA A 78 28.62 -46.71 4.75
C ALA A 78 27.90 -47.89 4.08
N ALA A 79 27.74 -49.01 4.79
CA ALA A 79 27.09 -50.19 4.24
C ALA A 79 25.60 -49.97 3.97
N ASP A 80 24.91 -49.19 4.81
CA ASP A 80 23.51 -48.81 4.57
C ASP A 80 23.37 -47.92 3.34
N VAL A 81 24.26 -46.93 3.17
CA VAL A 81 24.24 -46.03 2.01
C VAL A 81 24.58 -46.75 0.71
N LEU A 82 25.59 -47.64 0.72
CA LEU A 82 26.00 -48.39 -0.48
C LEU A 82 24.92 -49.38 -0.98
N ARG A 83 24.01 -49.82 -0.13
CA ARG A 83 22.90 -50.72 -0.51
C ARG A 83 21.85 -50.03 -1.41
N GLU A 84 21.73 -48.72 -1.31
CA GLU A 84 20.78 -47.91 -2.10
C GLU A 84 21.36 -47.46 -3.45
N LEU A 85 22.62 -47.79 -3.74
CA LEU A 85 23.31 -47.40 -4.98
C LEU A 85 23.34 -48.54 -6.00
N SER A 86 23.44 -48.18 -7.28
CA SER A 86 23.60 -49.18 -8.35
C SER A 86 24.99 -49.81 -8.35
N GLU A 87 25.13 -51.01 -8.92
CA GLU A 87 26.38 -51.77 -8.95
C GLU A 87 27.54 -50.99 -9.63
N ASP A 88 27.25 -50.26 -10.71
CA ASP A 88 28.23 -49.40 -11.42
C ASP A 88 28.69 -48.20 -10.55
N GLU A 89 27.81 -47.64 -9.73
CA GLU A 89 28.14 -46.54 -8.81
C GLU A 89 28.98 -47.03 -7.64
N VAL A 90 28.61 -48.17 -7.05
CA VAL A 90 29.38 -48.82 -5.98
C VAL A 90 30.79 -49.15 -6.47
N GLN A 91 30.94 -49.69 -7.68
CA GLN A 91 32.25 -50.02 -8.26
C GLN A 91 33.13 -48.77 -8.44
N ARG A 92 32.55 -47.66 -8.91
CA ARG A 92 33.29 -46.39 -9.10
C ARG A 92 33.71 -45.76 -7.77
N ILE A 93 32.81 -45.76 -6.78
CA ILE A 93 33.09 -45.25 -5.44
C ILE A 93 34.15 -46.12 -4.75
N ALA A 94 34.04 -47.45 -4.84
CA ALA A 94 35.00 -48.38 -4.26
C ALA A 94 36.41 -48.19 -4.84
N LEU A 95 36.54 -48.01 -6.16
CA LEU A 95 37.84 -47.75 -6.79
C LEU A 95 38.47 -46.46 -6.27
N GLU A 96 37.68 -45.39 -6.10
CA GLU A 96 38.18 -44.13 -5.54
C GLU A 96 38.51 -44.23 -4.05
N ILE A 97 37.76 -45.02 -3.27
CA ILE A 97 38.08 -45.32 -1.86
C ILE A 97 39.49 -45.93 -1.72
N THR A 98 39.88 -46.84 -2.62
CA THR A 98 41.22 -47.45 -2.58
C THR A 98 42.37 -46.47 -2.83
N ARG A 99 42.07 -45.33 -3.45
CA ARG A 99 43.05 -44.28 -3.79
C ARG A 99 43.16 -43.20 -2.71
N ILE A 100 42.28 -43.22 -1.71
CA ILE A 100 42.24 -42.22 -0.64
C ILE A 100 43.15 -42.68 0.52
N PRO A 101 44.11 -41.85 0.96
CA PRO A 101 44.91 -42.16 2.15
C PRO A 101 44.06 -42.14 3.43
N ALA A 102 44.55 -42.75 4.50
CA ALA A 102 43.85 -42.78 5.78
C ALA A 102 43.50 -41.37 6.26
N LEU A 103 42.21 -41.15 6.53
CA LEU A 103 41.70 -39.85 6.98
C LEU A 103 42.06 -39.63 8.46
N THR A 104 42.63 -38.46 8.75
CA THR A 104 42.81 -38.01 10.13
C THR A 104 41.46 -37.72 10.79
N SER A 105 41.46 -37.66 12.14
CA SER A 105 40.23 -37.31 12.88
C SER A 105 39.74 -35.90 12.58
N GLU A 106 40.64 -34.97 12.24
CA GLU A 106 40.29 -33.59 11.86
C GLU A 106 39.69 -33.52 10.45
N GLU A 107 40.27 -34.22 9.49
CA GLU A 107 39.74 -34.31 8.12
C GLU A 107 38.36 -34.98 8.10
N ARG A 108 38.18 -36.06 8.88
CA ARG A 108 36.87 -36.72 9.02
C ARG A 108 35.81 -35.73 9.50
N ARG A 109 36.12 -34.96 10.55
CA ARG A 109 35.21 -33.96 11.11
C ARG A 109 34.85 -32.89 10.08
N HIS A 110 35.86 -32.37 9.39
CA HIS A 110 35.66 -31.35 8.35
C HIS A 110 34.78 -31.85 7.20
N ILE A 111 34.96 -33.10 6.77
CA ILE A 111 34.14 -33.71 5.70
C ILE A 111 32.67 -33.81 6.12
N LEU A 112 32.40 -34.30 7.34
CA LEU A 112 31.03 -34.43 7.86
C LEU A 112 30.36 -33.06 8.07
N GLU A 113 31.11 -32.08 8.58
CA GLU A 113 30.62 -30.72 8.78
C GLU A 113 30.31 -30.02 7.45
N SER A 114 31.19 -30.17 6.45
CA SER A 114 30.94 -29.65 5.10
C SER A 114 29.70 -30.27 4.45
N PHE A 115 29.50 -31.58 4.65
CA PHE A 115 28.31 -32.28 4.15
C PHE A 115 27.03 -31.82 4.86
N HIS A 116 27.07 -31.62 6.18
CA HIS A 116 25.94 -31.08 6.93
C HIS A 116 25.56 -29.66 6.46
N GLN A 117 26.55 -28.79 6.24
CA GLN A 117 26.32 -27.44 5.73
C GLN A 117 25.72 -27.43 4.32
N GLU A 118 26.12 -28.37 3.46
CA GLU A 118 25.53 -28.54 2.14
C GLU A 118 24.10 -29.10 2.21
N LEU A 119 23.81 -30.02 3.14
CA LEU A 119 22.45 -30.50 3.41
C LEU A 119 21.52 -29.38 3.93
N ASP A 120 21.99 -28.53 4.85
CA ASP A 120 21.22 -27.38 5.37
C ASP A 120 20.91 -26.36 4.27
N SER A 121 21.75 -26.28 3.23
CA SER A 121 21.52 -25.37 2.09
C SER A 121 20.45 -25.86 1.11
N GLU A 122 20.14 -27.17 1.10
CA GLU A 122 19.12 -27.76 0.23
C GLU A 122 17.86 -28.25 0.98
N GLN A 123 17.95 -28.56 2.28
CA GLN A 123 16.82 -28.94 3.11
C GLN A 123 16.34 -27.76 3.94
N THR A 124 15.27 -27.12 3.49
CA THR A 124 14.47 -26.27 4.37
C THR A 124 13.74 -27.17 5.36
N LEU A 125 14.40 -27.55 6.47
CA LEU A 125 13.72 -28.14 7.62
C LEU A 125 12.69 -27.13 8.12
N SER A 126 11.43 -27.35 7.78
CA SER A 126 10.34 -26.52 8.25
C SER A 126 10.23 -26.74 9.75
N GLY A 127 10.51 -25.72 10.55
CA GLY A 127 10.35 -25.78 12.01
C GLY A 127 8.95 -26.27 12.45
N LYS A 128 7.95 -26.17 11.57
CA LYS A 128 6.61 -26.74 11.77
C LYS A 128 6.58 -28.26 11.78
N GLU A 129 7.33 -28.95 10.90
CA GLU A 129 7.37 -30.42 10.85
C GLU A 129 8.12 -30.98 12.05
N SER A 130 9.27 -30.38 12.40
CA SER A 130 10.02 -30.74 13.61
C SER A 130 9.20 -30.50 14.88
N LEU A 131 8.50 -29.37 14.98
CA LEU A 131 7.63 -29.08 16.13
C LEU A 131 6.47 -30.08 16.21
N LYS A 132 5.87 -30.45 15.08
CA LYS A 132 4.79 -31.45 15.04
C LYS A 132 5.28 -32.80 15.56
N GLU A 133 6.45 -33.26 15.14
CA GLU A 133 7.02 -34.52 15.61
C GLU A 133 7.41 -34.48 17.09
N ILE A 134 7.98 -33.36 17.57
CA ILE A 134 8.28 -33.13 18.99
C ILE A 134 7.01 -33.16 19.84
N LEU A 135 5.95 -32.46 19.42
CA LEU A 135 4.68 -32.39 20.15
C LEU A 135 3.97 -33.75 20.15
N HIS A 136 3.97 -34.48 19.02
CA HIS A 136 3.41 -35.83 18.96
C HIS A 136 4.11 -36.79 19.93
N ARG A 137 5.45 -36.75 19.98
CA ARG A 137 6.23 -37.59 20.91
C ARG A 137 6.07 -37.20 22.38
N SER A 138 5.85 -35.91 22.67
CA SER A 138 5.83 -35.40 24.04
C SER A 138 4.44 -35.39 24.68
N LEU A 139 3.39 -35.11 23.90
CA LEU A 139 2.03 -34.84 24.41
C LEU A 139 0.99 -35.88 23.97
N GLY A 140 1.34 -36.77 23.03
CA GLY A 140 0.42 -37.69 22.38
C GLY A 140 -0.34 -37.04 21.23
N GLU A 141 -0.94 -37.86 20.37
CA GLU A 141 -1.45 -37.43 19.07
C GLU A 141 -2.60 -36.42 19.15
N ASP A 142 -3.56 -36.64 20.04
CA ASP A 142 -4.75 -35.80 20.15
C ASP A 142 -4.45 -34.41 20.74
N ARG A 143 -3.61 -34.34 21.79
CA ARG A 143 -3.21 -33.07 22.42
C ARG A 143 -2.26 -32.26 21.54
N ALA A 144 -1.37 -32.92 20.80
CA ALA A 144 -0.52 -32.26 19.82
C ALA A 144 -1.35 -31.64 18.70
N ARG A 145 -2.39 -32.34 18.22
CA ARG A 145 -3.30 -31.82 17.19
C ARG A 145 -4.06 -30.59 17.67
N GLU A 146 -4.67 -30.64 18.85
CA GLU A 146 -5.39 -29.50 19.43
C GLU A 146 -4.47 -28.29 19.65
N PHE A 147 -3.23 -28.52 20.11
CA PHE A 147 -2.26 -27.44 20.30
C PHE A 147 -1.84 -26.79 18.98
N LEU A 148 -1.59 -27.60 17.94
CA LEU A 148 -1.23 -27.11 16.61
C LEU A 148 -2.38 -26.33 15.98
N GLU A 149 -3.62 -26.81 16.06
CA GLU A 149 -4.81 -26.10 15.56
C GLU A 149 -4.95 -24.71 16.23
N ARG A 150 -4.80 -24.63 17.55
CA ARG A 150 -4.86 -23.35 18.28
C ARG A 150 -3.71 -22.40 17.93
N LEU A 151 -2.53 -22.94 17.63
CA LEU A 151 -1.38 -22.15 17.21
C LEU A 151 -1.60 -21.57 15.80
N GLU A 152 -2.11 -22.39 14.89
CA GLU A 152 -2.43 -22.00 13.51
C GLU A 152 -3.54 -20.94 13.46
N GLU A 153 -4.59 -21.08 14.28
CA GLU A 153 -5.63 -20.04 14.40
C GLU A 153 -5.06 -18.71 14.90
N ARG A 154 -4.11 -18.76 15.83
CA ARG A 154 -3.47 -17.55 16.37
C ARG A 154 -2.57 -16.87 15.35
N ASP A 155 -1.80 -17.63 14.59
CA ASP A 155 -0.95 -17.08 13.53
C ASP A 155 -1.78 -16.54 12.36
N ALA A 156 -2.87 -17.22 11.99
CA ALA A 156 -3.82 -16.71 11.00
C ALA A 156 -4.41 -15.35 11.41
N ARG A 157 -4.78 -15.15 12.69
CA ARG A 157 -5.26 -13.84 13.16
C ARG A 157 -4.19 -12.74 13.09
N LYS A 158 -2.93 -13.05 13.38
CA LYS A 158 -1.82 -12.08 13.28
C LYS A 158 -1.64 -11.57 11.86
N ASP A 159 -1.84 -12.43 10.85
CA ASP A 159 -1.72 -12.03 9.44
C ASP A 159 -2.70 -10.91 9.07
N PHE A 160 -3.83 -10.79 9.80
CA PHE A 160 -4.92 -9.83 9.58
C PHE A 160 -4.94 -8.68 10.60
N GLU A 161 -4.09 -8.70 11.62
CA GLU A 161 -4.06 -7.69 12.69
C GLU A 161 -3.83 -6.26 12.15
N PHE A 162 -3.07 -6.12 11.06
CA PHE A 162 -2.83 -4.83 10.41
C PHE A 162 -4.12 -4.15 9.91
N LEU A 163 -5.17 -4.93 9.60
CA LEU A 163 -6.44 -4.40 9.12
C LEU A 163 -7.20 -3.65 10.22
N GLU A 164 -6.93 -3.96 11.50
CA GLU A 164 -7.56 -3.27 12.62
C GLU A 164 -7.07 -1.82 12.79
N GLN A 165 -5.92 -1.49 12.18
CA GLN A 165 -5.37 -0.14 12.17
C GLN A 165 -5.84 0.69 10.97
N ILE A 166 -6.57 0.08 10.03
CA ILE A 166 -7.06 0.73 8.82
C ILE A 166 -8.46 1.30 9.09
N GLU A 167 -8.72 2.51 8.57
CA GLU A 167 -10.03 3.13 8.68
C GLU A 167 -11.11 2.33 7.95
N ALA A 168 -12.28 2.19 8.58
CA ALA A 168 -13.38 1.37 8.08
C ALA A 168 -13.85 1.71 6.65
N PRO A 169 -13.92 2.98 6.21
CA PRO A 169 -14.27 3.32 4.82
C PRO A 169 -13.24 2.83 3.80
N LEU A 170 -11.95 3.00 4.10
CA LEU A 170 -10.86 2.51 3.23
C LEU A 170 -10.89 0.98 3.14
N LEU A 171 -11.03 0.31 4.29
CA LEU A 171 -11.16 -1.14 4.38
C LEU A 171 -12.36 -1.66 3.56
N ALA A 172 -13.51 -1.01 3.67
CA ALA A 172 -14.68 -1.34 2.86
C ALA A 172 -14.45 -1.15 1.36
N SER A 173 -13.82 -0.04 0.95
CA SER A 173 -13.56 0.26 -0.47
C SER A 173 -12.69 -0.78 -1.17
N VAL A 174 -11.73 -1.38 -0.44
CA VAL A 174 -10.89 -2.46 -0.97
C VAL A 174 -11.66 -3.76 -0.99
N LEU A 175 -12.38 -4.09 0.08
CA LEU A 175 -13.11 -5.36 0.16
C LEU A 175 -14.26 -5.47 -0.85
N GLN A 176 -14.91 -4.36 -1.21
CA GLN A 176 -15.94 -4.34 -2.26
C GLN A 176 -15.39 -4.74 -3.64
N GLN A 177 -14.10 -4.56 -3.89
CA GLN A 177 -13.45 -4.98 -5.14
C GLN A 177 -13.06 -6.45 -5.16
N GLU A 178 -13.19 -7.15 -4.01
CA GLU A 178 -12.88 -8.56 -3.88
C GLU A 178 -14.13 -9.43 -4.01
N HIS A 179 -13.92 -10.72 -4.28
CA HIS A 179 -15.02 -11.68 -4.27
C HIS A 179 -15.63 -11.77 -2.84
N PRO A 180 -16.97 -11.89 -2.68
CA PRO A 180 -17.62 -11.87 -1.36
C PRO A 180 -17.08 -12.94 -0.38
N GLN A 181 -16.54 -14.05 -0.88
CA GLN A 181 -15.84 -15.04 -0.04
C GLN A 181 -14.60 -14.47 0.65
N ILE A 182 -13.79 -13.69 -0.08
CA ILE A 182 -12.57 -13.10 0.45
C ILE A 182 -12.92 -12.10 1.54
N ALA A 183 -13.90 -11.23 1.29
CA ALA A 183 -14.42 -10.31 2.30
C ALA A 183 -14.97 -11.05 3.54
N ALA A 184 -15.70 -12.15 3.35
CA ALA A 184 -16.19 -12.97 4.45
C ALA A 184 -15.05 -13.58 5.28
N VAL A 185 -14.01 -14.13 4.64
CA VAL A 185 -12.82 -14.66 5.34
C VAL A 185 -12.17 -13.54 6.13
N THR A 186 -11.89 -12.40 5.51
CA THR A 186 -11.21 -11.26 6.12
C THR A 186 -11.94 -10.74 7.34
N LEU A 187 -13.24 -10.50 7.22
CA LEU A 187 -14.06 -10.00 8.32
C LEU A 187 -14.20 -11.01 9.47
N SER A 188 -14.05 -12.30 9.18
CA SER A 188 -14.04 -13.36 10.19
C SER A 188 -12.72 -13.46 10.96
N GLN A 189 -11.63 -12.88 10.45
CA GLN A 189 -10.30 -12.91 11.08
C GLN A 189 -9.96 -11.68 11.93
N ILE A 190 -10.80 -10.62 11.89
CA ILE A 190 -10.60 -9.38 12.66
C ILE A 190 -11.59 -9.26 13.82
N LYS A 191 -11.36 -8.31 14.74
CA LYS A 191 -12.30 -8.04 15.85
C LYS A 191 -13.73 -7.71 15.36
N PRO A 192 -14.79 -8.27 16.00
CA PRO A 192 -16.17 -8.03 15.62
C PRO A 192 -16.58 -6.55 15.55
N GLN A 193 -16.01 -5.71 16.42
CA GLN A 193 -16.29 -4.27 16.46
C GLN A 193 -15.78 -3.55 15.20
N VAL A 194 -14.60 -3.95 14.71
CA VAL A 194 -14.02 -3.42 13.47
C VAL A 194 -14.82 -3.92 12.29
N ALA A 195 -15.11 -5.23 12.24
CA ALA A 195 -15.94 -5.82 11.18
C ALA A 195 -17.30 -5.12 11.05
N ALA A 196 -17.99 -4.85 12.17
CA ALA A 196 -19.27 -4.14 12.17
C ALA A 196 -19.16 -2.72 11.56
N SER A 197 -18.06 -2.01 11.84
CA SER A 197 -17.80 -0.68 11.27
C SER A 197 -17.55 -0.75 9.76
N VAL A 198 -16.86 -1.79 9.28
CA VAL A 198 -16.67 -2.03 7.85
C VAL A 198 -17.99 -2.37 7.17
N PHE A 199 -18.81 -3.25 7.77
CA PHE A 199 -20.12 -3.64 7.27
C PHE A 199 -21.02 -2.44 6.94
N LYS A 200 -21.01 -1.39 7.78
CA LYS A 200 -21.78 -0.14 7.55
C LYS A 200 -21.40 0.59 6.27
N ASN A 201 -20.16 0.42 5.81
CA ASN A 201 -19.61 1.08 4.62
C ASN A 201 -19.65 0.18 3.36
N LEU A 202 -20.15 -1.06 3.44
CA LEU A 202 -20.33 -1.95 2.29
C LEU A 202 -21.64 -1.64 1.54
N GLU A 203 -21.66 -1.78 0.22
CA GLU A 203 -22.90 -1.73 -0.59
C GLU A 203 -23.89 -2.82 -0.16
N GLU A 204 -25.19 -2.54 -0.27
CA GLU A 204 -26.25 -3.37 0.31
C GLU A 204 -26.26 -4.81 -0.21
N ASP A 205 -26.17 -4.99 -1.53
CA ASP A 205 -26.14 -6.31 -2.17
C ASP A 205 -24.89 -7.11 -1.77
N PHE A 206 -23.72 -6.48 -1.83
CA PHE A 206 -22.46 -7.11 -1.44
C PHE A 206 -22.44 -7.49 0.05
N ARG A 207 -22.99 -6.62 0.90
CA ARG A 207 -23.07 -6.81 2.35
C ARG A 207 -23.89 -8.05 2.70
N LEU A 208 -25.01 -8.28 2.01
CA LEU A 208 -25.85 -9.46 2.21
C LEU A 208 -25.12 -10.75 1.83
N ASP A 209 -24.45 -10.77 0.68
CA ASP A 209 -23.68 -11.92 0.21
C ASP A 209 -22.54 -12.28 1.18
N VAL A 210 -21.84 -11.27 1.69
CA VAL A 210 -20.78 -11.46 2.68
C VAL A 210 -21.36 -12.02 3.99
N ALA A 211 -22.50 -11.49 4.47
CA ALA A 211 -23.14 -11.98 5.68
C ALA A 211 -23.57 -13.45 5.57
N LEU A 212 -24.18 -13.84 4.45
CA LEU A 212 -24.56 -15.23 4.18
C LEU A 212 -23.36 -16.17 4.20
N ARG A 213 -22.25 -15.76 3.58
CA ARG A 213 -21.01 -16.55 3.57
C ARG A 213 -20.40 -16.68 4.94
N ILE A 214 -20.36 -15.63 5.75
CA ILE A 214 -19.88 -15.71 7.14
C ILE A 214 -20.73 -16.70 7.93
N ALA A 215 -22.06 -16.64 7.79
CA ALA A 215 -22.98 -17.53 8.51
C ALA A 215 -22.88 -19.00 8.07
N GLN A 216 -22.56 -19.28 6.81
CA GLN A 216 -22.51 -20.63 6.25
C GLN A 216 -21.12 -21.27 6.24
N THR A 217 -20.06 -20.49 6.45
CA THR A 217 -18.69 -21.00 6.35
C THR A 217 -18.37 -21.95 7.50
N THR A 218 -18.18 -23.24 7.18
CA THR A 218 -17.98 -24.29 8.19
C THR A 218 -16.51 -24.49 8.55
N ARG A 219 -15.60 -24.54 7.55
CA ARG A 219 -14.13 -24.61 7.74
C ARG A 219 -13.39 -24.10 6.50
N ILE A 220 -12.40 -23.24 6.67
CA ILE A 220 -11.47 -22.80 5.61
C ILE A 220 -10.08 -23.34 5.95
N HIS A 221 -9.37 -23.86 4.95
CA HIS A 221 -8.02 -24.36 5.16
C HIS A 221 -7.07 -23.21 5.59
N PRO A 222 -6.24 -23.39 6.63
CA PRO A 222 -5.34 -22.35 7.13
C PRO A 222 -4.47 -21.70 6.04
N ASP A 223 -3.90 -22.50 5.14
CA ASP A 223 -3.11 -21.98 4.00
C ASP A 223 -3.89 -21.02 3.08
N ALA A 224 -5.20 -21.23 2.91
CA ALA A 224 -6.02 -20.30 2.14
C ALA A 224 -6.18 -18.97 2.88
N ILE A 225 -6.34 -19.00 4.21
CA ILE A 225 -6.44 -17.80 5.05
C ILE A 225 -5.12 -17.01 4.99
N THR A 226 -3.98 -17.66 5.17
CA THR A 226 -2.65 -17.01 5.07
C THR A 226 -2.40 -16.42 3.69
N ARG A 227 -2.78 -17.11 2.61
CA ARG A 227 -2.67 -16.57 1.25
C ARG A 227 -3.54 -15.32 1.05
N VAL A 228 -4.78 -15.36 1.55
CA VAL A 228 -5.68 -14.20 1.51
C VAL A 228 -5.08 -13.03 2.28
N GLY A 229 -4.56 -13.26 3.48
CA GLY A 229 -3.93 -12.23 4.30
C GLY A 229 -2.75 -11.54 3.60
N LYS A 230 -1.87 -12.31 2.94
CA LYS A 230 -0.73 -11.77 2.18
C LYS A 230 -1.16 -10.92 0.98
N VAL A 231 -2.08 -11.44 0.15
CA VAL A 231 -2.57 -10.72 -1.04
C VAL A 231 -3.28 -9.43 -0.65
N LEU A 232 -4.11 -9.48 0.40
CA LEU A 232 -4.80 -8.29 0.89
C LEU A 232 -3.81 -7.26 1.42
N ARG A 233 -2.77 -7.66 2.16
CA ARG A 233 -1.74 -6.74 2.64
C ARG A 233 -1.11 -5.94 1.51
N GLU A 234 -0.68 -6.60 0.43
CA GLU A 234 -0.09 -5.93 -0.73
C GLU A 234 -1.07 -4.96 -1.40
N LYS A 235 -2.34 -5.36 -1.55
CA LYS A 235 -3.39 -4.49 -2.10
C LYS A 235 -3.69 -3.30 -1.21
N PHE A 236 -3.70 -3.50 0.11
CA PHE A 236 -3.94 -2.43 1.09
C PHE A 236 -2.81 -1.41 1.11
N GLU A 237 -1.54 -1.84 1.10
CA GLU A 237 -0.41 -0.90 1.04
C GLU A 237 -0.48 -0.03 -0.23
N LYS A 238 -0.75 -0.65 -1.39
CA LYS A 238 -0.91 0.09 -2.64
C LYS A 238 -2.11 1.06 -2.60
N ARG A 239 -3.25 0.62 -2.10
CA ARG A 239 -4.46 1.46 -2.03
C ARG A 239 -4.32 2.56 -0.99
N LYS A 240 -3.58 2.32 0.09
CA LYS A 240 -3.28 3.30 1.13
C LYS A 240 -2.50 4.48 0.55
N GLU A 241 -1.49 4.22 -0.27
CA GLU A 241 -0.75 5.26 -1.00
C GLU A 241 -1.69 6.10 -1.88
N GLU A 242 -2.59 5.46 -2.63
CA GLU A 242 -3.59 6.15 -3.47
C GLU A 242 -4.61 6.95 -2.64
N PHE A 243 -5.13 6.37 -1.55
CA PHE A 243 -6.16 7.01 -0.71
C PHE A 243 -5.63 8.23 0.05
N TYR A 244 -4.42 8.16 0.61
CA TYR A 244 -3.81 9.30 1.29
C TYR A 244 -3.29 10.36 0.30
N ALA A 245 -2.84 9.97 -0.91
CA ALA A 245 -2.52 10.93 -1.97
C ALA A 245 -3.74 11.76 -2.38
N VAL A 246 -4.92 11.14 -2.43
CA VAL A 246 -6.20 11.80 -2.78
C VAL A 246 -6.75 12.65 -1.63
N THR A 247 -6.55 12.25 -0.37
CA THR A 247 -7.24 12.90 0.76
C THR A 247 -6.44 14.05 1.40
N GLY A 248 -5.10 14.01 1.41
CA GLY A 248 -4.30 14.96 2.20
C GLY A 248 -3.59 16.09 1.42
N GLY A 249 -3.32 15.90 0.12
CA GLY A 249 -2.48 16.83 -0.64
C GLY A 249 -3.11 18.21 -0.81
N ALA A 250 -4.38 18.25 -1.25
CA ALA A 250 -5.10 19.49 -1.49
C ALA A 250 -5.38 20.27 -0.18
N GLU A 251 -5.63 19.57 0.92
CA GLU A 251 -5.87 20.19 2.25
C GLU A 251 -4.58 20.75 2.84
N THR A 252 -3.48 19.99 2.75
CA THR A 252 -2.16 20.47 3.18
C THR A 252 -1.74 21.69 2.35
N LEU A 253 -1.94 21.64 1.02
CA LEU A 253 -1.61 22.75 0.14
C LEU A 253 -2.50 23.97 0.42
N ALA A 254 -3.81 23.79 0.62
CA ALA A 254 -4.70 24.86 1.04
C ALA A 254 -4.25 25.50 2.36
N GLY A 255 -3.85 24.68 3.34
CA GLY A 255 -3.28 25.16 4.60
C GLY A 255 -2.00 25.98 4.42
N ILE A 256 -1.10 25.58 3.52
CA ILE A 256 0.12 26.34 3.20
C ILE A 256 -0.23 27.67 2.52
N LEU A 257 -1.10 27.63 1.51
CA LEU A 257 -1.57 28.81 0.77
C LEU A 257 -2.31 29.79 1.68
N ASN A 258 -3.02 29.30 2.69
CA ASN A 258 -3.68 30.14 3.70
C ASN A 258 -2.71 30.96 4.57
N HIS A 259 -1.42 30.62 4.59
CA HIS A 259 -0.41 31.35 5.36
C HIS A 259 0.64 32.02 4.44
N MET A 260 0.38 32.07 3.14
CA MET A 260 1.28 32.61 2.14
C MET A 260 0.93 34.07 1.81
N ASP A 261 1.90 34.85 1.36
CA ASP A 261 1.65 36.18 0.78
C ASP A 261 0.70 36.07 -0.42
N ARG A 262 -0.27 37.00 -0.50
CA ARG A 262 -1.33 37.01 -1.53
C ARG A 262 -0.77 37.00 -2.95
N GLY A 263 0.31 37.75 -3.21
CA GLY A 263 0.93 37.80 -4.53
C GLY A 263 1.56 36.47 -4.91
N LEU A 264 2.17 35.76 -3.96
CA LEU A 264 2.74 34.43 -4.20
C LEU A 264 1.65 33.36 -4.32
N GLU A 265 0.58 33.46 -3.53
CA GLU A 265 -0.60 32.59 -3.61
C GLU A 265 -1.27 32.68 -4.99
N GLU A 266 -1.59 33.89 -5.46
CA GLU A 266 -2.26 34.11 -6.76
C GLU A 266 -1.42 33.55 -7.92
N ASN A 267 -0.10 33.77 -7.89
CA ASN A 267 0.82 33.20 -8.87
C ASN A 267 0.82 31.67 -8.82
N LEU A 268 0.88 31.08 -7.63
CA LEU A 268 0.94 29.62 -7.47
C LEU A 268 -0.39 28.94 -7.84
N LEU A 269 -1.52 29.58 -7.56
CA LEU A 269 -2.85 29.12 -8.00
C LEU A 269 -3.01 29.21 -9.53
N THR A 270 -2.42 30.23 -10.16
CA THR A 270 -2.40 30.38 -11.62
C THR A 270 -1.55 29.27 -12.26
N ASP A 271 -0.33 29.08 -11.76
CA ASP A 271 0.57 28.00 -12.21
C ASP A 271 -0.03 26.60 -12.00
N LEU A 272 -0.77 26.43 -10.89
CA LEU A 272 -1.47 25.19 -10.58
C LEU A 272 -2.66 24.96 -11.51
N HIS A 273 -3.41 26.01 -11.85
CA HIS A 273 -4.49 25.93 -12.84
C HIS A 273 -3.97 25.49 -14.21
N ASP A 274 -2.84 26.03 -14.65
CA ASP A 274 -2.24 25.69 -15.95
C ASP A 274 -1.72 24.25 -16.02
N LYS A 275 -1.30 23.67 -14.89
CA LYS A 275 -0.78 22.30 -14.82
C LYS A 275 -1.85 21.25 -14.54
N ASP A 276 -2.74 21.53 -13.59
CA ASP A 276 -3.76 20.60 -13.09
C ASP A 276 -5.01 21.37 -12.62
N PRO A 277 -5.98 21.62 -13.54
CA PRO A 277 -7.21 22.32 -13.23
C PRO A 277 -8.07 21.65 -12.16
N GLU A 278 -8.03 20.32 -12.08
CA GLU A 278 -8.83 19.54 -11.13
C GLU A 278 -8.26 19.62 -9.71
N LEU A 279 -6.93 19.54 -9.57
CA LEU A 279 -6.25 19.78 -8.30
C LEU A 279 -6.43 21.23 -7.84
N MET A 280 -6.36 22.21 -8.75
CA MET A 280 -6.62 23.62 -8.43
C MET A 280 -8.01 23.79 -7.83
N GLN A 281 -9.04 23.22 -8.46
CA GLN A 281 -10.41 23.29 -7.96
C GLN A 281 -10.54 22.67 -6.55
N ASN A 282 -9.93 21.51 -6.34
CA ASN A 282 -9.91 20.83 -5.04
C ASN A 282 -9.20 21.63 -3.93
N VAL A 283 -8.11 22.32 -4.27
CA VAL A 283 -7.38 23.20 -3.33
C VAL A 283 -8.21 24.44 -3.03
N ARG A 284 -8.80 25.07 -4.05
CA ARG A 284 -9.63 26.28 -3.92
C ARG A 284 -10.88 26.05 -3.08
N GLU A 285 -11.45 24.86 -3.13
CA GLU A 285 -12.56 24.46 -2.26
C GLU A 285 -12.18 24.40 -0.78
N ARG A 286 -10.91 24.07 -0.50
CA ARG A 286 -10.37 23.93 0.86
C ARG A 286 -9.75 25.23 1.41
N LEU A 287 -9.54 26.24 0.56
CA LEU A 287 -9.09 27.59 0.96
C LEU A 287 -10.18 28.41 1.68
N TYR A 288 -11.45 28.10 1.44
CA TYR A 288 -12.60 28.85 1.97
C TYR A 288 -13.54 27.91 2.70
N THR A 289 -13.34 27.80 4.01
CA THR A 289 -14.22 27.05 4.91
C THR A 289 -15.34 27.95 5.43
N PHE A 290 -16.46 27.34 5.83
CA PHE A 290 -17.59 28.12 6.35
C PHE A 290 -17.17 28.92 7.59
N GLU A 291 -16.36 28.31 8.44
CA GLU A 291 -15.84 28.83 9.70
C GLU A 291 -14.94 30.06 9.51
N GLU A 292 -14.23 30.17 8.39
CA GLU A 292 -13.43 31.36 8.05
C GLU A 292 -14.28 32.63 7.83
N LEU A 293 -15.60 32.50 7.60
CA LEU A 293 -16.48 33.66 7.53
C LEU A 293 -16.58 34.40 8.88
N LEU A 294 -16.16 33.79 9.99
CA LEU A 294 -15.97 34.48 11.28
C LEU A 294 -14.97 35.64 11.18
N ASN A 295 -13.99 35.55 10.29
CA ASN A 295 -12.94 36.55 10.13
C ASN A 295 -13.40 37.78 9.33
N LEU A 296 -14.58 37.72 8.69
CA LEU A 296 -15.13 38.85 7.96
C LEU A 296 -15.47 40.00 8.91
N HIS A 297 -15.08 41.21 8.54
CA HIS A 297 -15.46 42.40 9.29
C HIS A 297 -17.00 42.58 9.24
N PRO A 298 -17.67 43.11 10.28
CA PRO A 298 -19.13 43.27 10.31
C PRO A 298 -19.74 44.08 9.14
N LYS A 299 -18.95 44.89 8.44
CA LYS A 299 -19.38 45.59 7.22
C LYS A 299 -19.36 44.67 5.99
N GLU A 300 -18.36 43.81 5.89
CA GLU A 300 -18.18 42.84 4.80
C GLU A 300 -19.19 41.71 4.92
N MET A 301 -19.39 41.20 6.14
CA MET A 301 -20.45 40.23 6.43
C MET A 301 -21.82 40.77 6.01
N ARG A 302 -22.14 42.03 6.35
CA ARG A 302 -23.37 42.71 5.89
C ARG A 302 -23.48 42.75 4.38
N LEU A 303 -22.39 43.11 3.71
CA LEU A 303 -22.36 43.20 2.26
C LEU A 303 -22.58 41.82 1.62
N MET A 304 -21.97 40.77 2.17
CA MET A 304 -22.16 39.39 1.73
C MET A 304 -23.60 38.92 1.94
N LEU A 305 -24.15 39.12 3.12
CA LEU A 305 -25.53 38.73 3.43
C LEU A 305 -26.56 39.50 2.59
N SER A 306 -26.26 40.73 2.17
CA SER A 306 -27.11 41.50 1.25
C SER A 306 -27.16 40.94 -0.18
N ARG A 307 -26.26 40.02 -0.53
CA ARG A 307 -26.22 39.32 -1.84
C ARG A 307 -26.92 37.96 -1.81
N ILE A 308 -27.31 37.51 -0.64
CA ILE A 308 -28.05 36.27 -0.44
C ILE A 308 -29.50 36.68 -0.24
N ASP A 309 -30.38 36.32 -1.18
CA ASP A 309 -31.81 36.66 -1.10
C ASP A 309 -32.64 35.54 -0.43
N ASP A 310 -32.05 34.35 -0.29
CA ASP A 310 -32.72 33.15 0.21
C ASP A 310 -32.47 32.95 1.71
N ASP A 311 -33.45 33.33 2.52
CA ASP A 311 -33.42 33.20 3.98
C ASP A 311 -33.54 31.73 4.44
N LEU A 312 -34.16 30.86 3.63
CA LEU A 312 -34.21 29.42 3.89
C LEU A 312 -32.83 28.79 3.78
N MET A 313 -32.02 29.23 2.81
CA MET A 313 -30.63 28.81 2.66
C MET A 313 -29.77 29.30 3.83
N LEU A 314 -29.96 30.54 4.30
CA LEU A 314 -29.27 31.03 5.50
C LEU A 314 -29.64 30.22 6.75
N ALA A 315 -30.93 29.93 6.93
CA ALA A 315 -31.41 29.09 8.02
C ALA A 315 -30.83 27.67 7.96
N SER A 316 -30.79 27.05 6.76
CA SER A 316 -30.12 25.76 6.54
C SER A 316 -28.65 25.79 6.97
N ALA A 317 -27.89 26.79 6.52
CA ALA A 317 -26.44 26.85 6.72
C ALA A 317 -26.05 27.05 8.19
N LEU A 318 -26.85 27.83 8.92
CA LEU A 318 -26.66 28.11 10.35
C LEU A 318 -27.13 26.97 11.26
N ARG A 319 -27.85 25.98 10.74
CA ARG A 319 -28.24 24.78 11.49
C ARG A 319 -27.01 24.02 11.94
N GLY A 320 -26.89 23.80 13.25
CA GLY A 320 -25.73 23.12 13.84
C GLY A 320 -24.43 23.94 13.83
N ALA A 321 -24.45 25.20 13.37
CA ALA A 321 -23.31 26.11 13.56
C ALA A 321 -23.19 26.50 15.03
N GLY A 322 -21.96 26.75 15.49
CA GLY A 322 -21.67 27.20 16.85
C GLY A 322 -22.23 28.59 17.17
N ASP A 323 -22.36 28.91 18.46
CA ASP A 323 -22.99 30.15 18.92
C ASP A 323 -22.29 31.40 18.41
N GLU A 324 -20.96 31.37 18.32
CA GLU A 324 -20.17 32.48 17.79
C GLU A 324 -20.50 32.78 16.32
N MET A 325 -20.57 31.73 15.50
CA MET A 325 -20.93 31.82 14.09
C MET A 325 -22.33 32.37 13.89
N ARG A 326 -23.30 31.84 14.65
CA ARG A 326 -24.68 32.35 14.61
C ARG A 326 -24.73 33.83 14.98
N ARG A 327 -24.08 34.22 16.08
CA ARG A 327 -24.03 35.62 16.51
C ARG A 327 -23.44 36.53 15.44
N HIS A 328 -22.35 36.12 14.80
CA HIS A 328 -21.70 36.93 13.77
C HIS A 328 -22.61 37.19 12.57
N PHE A 329 -23.31 36.15 12.10
CA PHE A 329 -24.31 36.27 11.04
C PHE A 329 -25.50 37.14 11.47
N PHE A 330 -26.12 36.87 12.62
CA PHE A 330 -27.29 37.60 13.08
C PHE A 330 -27.00 39.08 13.37
N ASN A 331 -25.82 39.40 13.91
CA ASN A 331 -25.39 40.79 14.14
C ASN A 331 -25.19 41.57 12.83
N ALA A 332 -24.98 40.88 11.72
CA ALA A 332 -24.86 41.47 10.40
C ALA A 332 -26.20 41.53 9.64
N LEU A 333 -27.27 40.90 10.12
CA LEU A 333 -28.60 41.02 9.54
C LEU A 333 -29.36 42.25 10.10
N SER A 334 -30.40 42.69 9.39
CA SER A 334 -31.38 43.62 9.97
C SER A 334 -32.22 42.90 11.02
N GLN A 335 -32.77 43.63 12.00
CA GLN A 335 -33.56 43.02 13.08
C GLN A 335 -34.72 42.17 12.56
N ASN A 336 -35.44 42.64 11.55
CA ASN A 336 -36.56 41.91 10.96
C ASN A 336 -36.07 40.62 10.26
N ARG A 337 -35.04 40.74 9.41
CA ARG A 337 -34.50 39.60 8.67
C ARG A 337 -33.85 38.55 9.59
N ALA A 338 -33.21 38.99 10.67
CA ALA A 338 -32.70 38.10 11.69
C ALA A 338 -33.82 37.30 12.38
N ALA A 339 -34.96 37.94 12.67
CA ALA A 339 -36.13 37.26 13.22
C ALA A 339 -36.71 36.26 12.22
N ASP A 340 -36.86 36.64 10.94
CA ASP A 340 -37.37 35.75 9.89
C ASP A 340 -36.49 34.50 9.72
N VAL A 341 -35.17 34.67 9.71
CA VAL A 341 -34.21 33.53 9.62
C VAL A 341 -34.26 32.67 10.89
N MET A 342 -34.45 33.27 12.07
CA MET A 342 -34.56 32.53 13.33
C MET A 342 -35.85 31.71 13.38
N ASP A 343 -36.97 32.30 12.98
CA ASP A 343 -38.26 31.61 12.85
C ASP A 343 -38.17 30.45 11.85
N GLU A 344 -37.44 30.62 10.74
CA GLU A 344 -37.22 29.54 9.77
C GLU A 344 -36.35 28.41 10.36
N ILE A 345 -35.37 28.71 11.21
CA ILE A 345 -34.60 27.68 11.92
C ILE A 345 -35.50 26.89 12.88
N ASP A 346 -36.38 27.56 13.62
CA ASP A 346 -37.20 26.95 14.66
C ASP A 346 -38.39 26.17 14.11
N ASN A 347 -39.05 26.70 13.07
CA ASN A 347 -40.21 26.07 12.44
C ASN A 347 -39.84 24.92 11.50
N ARG A 348 -38.58 24.87 11.06
CA ARG A 348 -38.12 23.82 10.17
C ARG A 348 -37.79 22.55 10.96
N GLY A 349 -38.34 21.44 10.48
CA GLY A 349 -38.10 20.11 10.99
C GLY A 349 -36.66 19.62 10.78
N PRO A 350 -36.39 18.31 10.94
CA PRO A 350 -35.06 17.75 10.74
C PRO A 350 -34.51 18.08 9.35
N VAL A 351 -33.37 18.78 9.29
CA VAL A 351 -32.66 19.11 8.05
C VAL A 351 -31.54 18.10 7.84
N SER A 352 -31.41 17.57 6.62
CA SER A 352 -30.35 16.61 6.32
C SER A 352 -28.97 17.28 6.33
N VAL A 353 -27.92 16.55 6.72
CA VAL A 353 -26.53 17.05 6.67
C VAL A 353 -26.15 17.49 5.25
N ARG A 354 -26.71 16.81 4.23
CA ARG A 354 -26.54 17.15 2.83
C ARG A 354 -27.08 18.55 2.51
N GLU A 355 -28.32 18.86 2.92
CA GLU A 355 -28.92 20.19 2.73
C GLU A 355 -28.13 21.29 3.45
N ILE A 356 -27.62 21.02 4.65
CA ILE A 356 -26.78 21.96 5.39
C ILE A 356 -25.51 22.26 4.58
N ASN A 357 -24.85 21.23 4.05
CA ASN A 357 -23.64 21.38 3.25
C ASN A 357 -23.91 22.11 1.92
N GLU A 358 -25.01 21.81 1.23
CA GLU A 358 -25.40 22.51 0.01
C GLU A 358 -25.62 24.01 0.27
N ALA A 359 -26.29 24.36 1.37
CA ALA A 359 -26.49 25.74 1.77
C ALA A 359 -25.19 26.46 2.15
N ARG A 360 -24.28 25.80 2.88
CA ARG A 360 -22.96 26.36 3.21
C ARG A 360 -22.11 26.59 1.96
N THR A 361 -22.11 25.64 1.03
CA THR A 361 -21.40 25.76 -0.26
C THR A 361 -21.95 26.92 -1.09
N TYR A 362 -23.28 27.13 -1.09
CA TYR A 362 -23.89 28.27 -1.75
C TYR A 362 -23.39 29.60 -1.17
N ILE A 363 -23.41 29.75 0.16
CA ILE A 363 -22.91 30.96 0.84
C ILE A 363 -21.43 31.19 0.54
N LEU A 364 -20.60 30.15 0.59
CA LEU A 364 -19.18 30.23 0.27
C LEU A 364 -18.96 30.65 -1.18
N THR A 365 -19.80 30.21 -2.12
CA THR A 365 -19.74 30.64 -3.52
C THR A 365 -20.00 32.14 -3.67
N VAL A 366 -20.98 32.67 -2.93
CA VAL A 366 -21.25 34.11 -2.90
C VAL A 366 -20.09 34.88 -2.30
N ALA A 367 -19.54 34.41 -1.17
CA ALA A 367 -18.40 35.02 -0.50
C ALA A 367 -17.18 35.08 -1.44
N ARG A 368 -16.84 33.96 -2.10
CA ARG A 368 -15.73 33.87 -3.06
C ARG A 368 -15.86 34.89 -4.19
N ARG A 369 -17.03 34.95 -4.82
CA ARG A 369 -17.27 35.91 -5.90
C ARG A 369 -17.04 37.36 -5.44
N MET A 370 -17.45 37.67 -4.21
CA MET A 370 -17.27 39.01 -3.65
C MET A 370 -15.83 39.31 -3.26
N ASP A 371 -15.06 38.31 -2.86
CA ASP A 371 -13.63 38.42 -2.57
C ASP A 371 -12.82 38.63 -3.87
N GLU A 372 -13.13 37.88 -4.93
CA GLU A 372 -12.56 38.05 -6.27
C GLU A 372 -12.83 39.44 -6.86
N GLU A 373 -14.01 40.01 -6.58
CA GLU A 373 -14.37 41.37 -6.98
C GLU A 373 -13.76 42.45 -6.04
N GLY A 374 -13.03 42.05 -4.99
CA GLY A 374 -12.40 42.94 -4.02
C GLY A 374 -13.39 43.67 -3.10
N ARG A 375 -14.60 43.14 -2.93
CA ARG A 375 -15.69 43.76 -2.16
C ARG A 375 -15.73 43.33 -0.71
N ILE A 376 -15.24 42.14 -0.43
CA ILE A 376 -14.97 41.64 0.92
C ILE A 376 -13.53 41.12 0.95
N ILE A 377 -12.94 41.06 2.13
CA ILE A 377 -11.64 40.43 2.35
C ILE A 377 -11.85 39.35 3.40
N ILE A 378 -11.77 38.09 2.99
CA ILE A 378 -11.78 36.97 3.94
C ILE A 378 -10.39 36.94 4.58
N LYS A 379 -10.21 37.73 5.65
CA LYS A 379 -8.91 37.91 6.32
C LYS A 379 -8.36 36.55 6.75
N LYS A 380 -7.18 36.23 6.22
CA LYS A 380 -6.28 35.20 6.72
C LYS A 380 -5.45 35.82 7.86
N GLU A 381 -5.28 35.12 8.97
CA GLU A 381 -4.64 35.68 10.16
C GLU A 381 -3.25 36.29 9.85
N LYS A 382 -3.05 37.52 10.35
CA LYS A 382 -1.84 38.38 10.29
C LYS A 382 -1.63 39.27 9.06
N ASP A 383 -2.60 40.14 8.78
CA ASP A 383 -2.27 41.50 8.35
C ASP A 383 -2.76 42.50 9.40
N ASP A 384 -1.89 42.74 10.39
CA ASP A 384 -1.92 43.95 11.21
C ASP A 384 -1.65 45.13 10.26
N TYR A 385 -2.72 45.78 9.81
CA TYR A 385 -2.60 47.07 9.13
C TYR A 385 -2.11 48.11 10.14
N ILE A 386 -0.98 48.75 9.85
CA ILE A 386 -0.54 50.02 10.47
C ILE A 386 -1.37 51.18 9.92
#